data_AF-A0A534LGF0-F1
#
_entry.id   AF-A0A534LGF0-F1
#
_cell.length_a   1.000
_cell.length_b   1.000
_cell.length_c   1.000
_cell.angle_alpha   90.00
_cell.angle_beta   90.00
_cell.angle_gamma   90.00
#
_symmetry.space_group_name_H-M   'P 1'
#
loop_
_entity.id
_entity.type
_entity.pdbx_description
1 polymer ?
#
loop_
_entity_poly.entity_id
_entity_poly.type
_entity_poly.pdbx_seq_one_letter_code
_entity_poly.pdbx_strand_id
1 'polypeptide(L)'
;MKPYDVVRIVSDRFIEAGVPPGSIGVVVDQHPGGAVEVEVSRPDGATIAVFSARQDELEPVDPRSLGPRPELPEADQAIFDTLHASHLDFRDPHRVEHHLYFPTHPAAKRAVQELRAAKYKLRQGPSAEGDEWLVRASHTTLLDEQLIAGTISAMRRLAASFNGRYDGWQVQDIK
;
A
#
# COMPACT_ATOMS: atom_id res chain seq x y z
N MET A 1 14.33 10.56 14.99
CA MET A 1 13.36 9.63 14.38
C MET A 1 14.11 8.73 13.42
N LYS A 2 13.74 7.46 13.31
CA LYS A 2 14.35 6.41 12.48
C LYS A 2 13.39 5.94 11.40
N PRO A 3 13.89 5.34 10.30
CA PRO A 3 13.02 4.66 9.35
C PRO A 3 12.07 3.72 10.09
N TYR A 4 10.82 3.70 9.65
CA TYR A 4 9.68 2.96 10.21
C TYR A 4 9.10 3.51 11.54
N ASP A 5 9.63 4.61 12.08
CA ASP A 5 8.94 5.33 13.16
C ASP A 5 7.60 5.87 12.62
N VAL A 6 6.52 5.64 13.38
CA VAL A 6 5.22 6.24 13.10
C VAL A 6 5.18 7.62 13.73
N VAL A 7 4.72 8.60 12.96
CA VAL A 7 4.71 10.00 13.35
C VAL A 7 3.35 10.62 13.12
N ARG A 8 2.98 11.56 13.99
CA ARG A 8 1.88 12.48 13.79
C ARG A 8 2.42 13.77 13.21
N ILE A 9 1.82 14.23 12.13
CA ILE A 9 2.15 15.50 11.52
C ILE A 9 1.56 16.59 12.41
N VAL A 10 2.37 17.51 12.93
CA VAL A 10 1.89 18.64 13.75
C VAL A 10 1.98 19.99 13.03
N SER A 11 2.68 20.05 11.90
CA SER A 11 2.78 21.24 11.06
C SER A 11 1.63 21.35 10.05
N ASP A 12 1.21 22.58 9.78
CA ASP A 12 0.24 22.95 8.74
C ASP A 12 0.86 23.05 7.33
N ARG A 13 2.19 22.97 7.20
CA ARG A 13 2.93 23.10 5.93
C ARG A 13 2.47 22.13 4.85
N PHE A 14 1.89 21.00 5.23
CA PHE A 14 1.52 19.91 4.32
C PHE A 14 0.03 19.87 3.95
N ILE A 15 -0.76 20.87 4.38
CA ILE A 15 -2.20 20.93 4.08
C ILE A 15 -2.47 20.91 2.56
N GLU A 16 -1.69 21.65 1.77
CA GLU A 16 -1.87 21.70 0.31
C GLU A 16 -1.58 20.35 -0.37
N ALA A 17 -0.77 19.49 0.27
CA ALA A 17 -0.51 18.12 -0.16
C ALA A 17 -1.60 17.13 0.31
N GLY A 18 -2.69 17.62 0.94
CA GLY A 18 -3.76 16.80 1.48
C GLY A 18 -3.45 16.18 2.84
N VAL A 19 -2.45 16.70 3.56
CA VAL A 19 -1.97 16.18 4.85
C VAL A 19 -2.14 17.26 5.93
N PRO A 20 -3.33 17.40 6.54
CA PRO A 20 -3.54 18.34 7.64
C PRO A 20 -2.83 17.89 8.92
N PRO A 21 -2.57 18.81 9.88
CA PRO A 21 -2.12 18.46 11.22
C PRO A 21 -3.02 17.38 11.85
N GLY A 22 -2.39 16.45 12.57
CA GLY A 22 -3.03 15.26 13.13
C GLY A 22 -2.97 14.03 12.24
N SER A 23 -2.62 14.17 10.94
CA SER A 23 -2.39 13.02 10.04
C SER A 23 -1.30 12.10 10.58
N ILE A 24 -1.40 10.81 10.25
CA ILE A 24 -0.40 9.80 10.61
C ILE A 24 0.43 9.48 9.39
N GLY A 25 1.76 9.52 9.55
CA GLY A 25 2.72 9.09 8.55
C GLY A 25 3.74 8.11 9.12
N VAL A 26 4.55 7.56 8.23
CA VAL A 26 5.68 6.69 8.54
C VAL A 26 6.94 7.35 8.01
N VAL A 27 8.01 7.37 8.80
CA VAL A 27 9.32 7.81 8.34
C VAL A 27 9.89 6.75 7.38
N VAL A 28 10.14 7.13 6.13
CA VAL A 28 10.64 6.20 5.09
C VAL A 28 12.15 6.37 4.84
N ASP A 29 12.70 7.56 5.09
CA ASP A 29 14.15 7.79 4.98
C ASP A 29 14.65 8.89 5.95
N GLN A 30 15.96 8.94 6.15
CA GLN A 30 16.65 10.01 6.88
C GLN A 30 17.60 10.76 5.95
N HIS A 31 17.55 12.09 5.97
CA HIS A 31 18.49 12.92 5.24
C HIS A 31 19.63 13.44 6.12
N PRO A 32 20.81 13.72 5.53
CA PRO A 32 21.86 14.48 6.19
C PRO A 32 21.31 15.82 6.69
N GLY A 33 21.51 16.13 7.97
CA GLY A 33 20.94 17.34 8.60
C GLY A 33 19.70 17.08 9.47
N GLY A 34 19.27 15.82 9.60
CA GLY A 34 18.28 15.41 10.61
C GLY A 34 16.82 15.55 10.18
N ALA A 35 16.56 16.06 8.97
CA ALA A 35 15.27 15.96 8.32
C ALA A 35 14.99 14.49 7.94
N VAL A 36 13.72 14.15 7.87
CA VAL A 36 13.25 12.81 7.53
C VAL A 36 12.26 12.89 6.37
N GLU A 37 12.23 11.86 5.54
CA GLU A 37 11.18 11.70 4.54
C GLU A 37 10.02 10.93 5.17
N VAL A 38 8.81 11.48 5.05
CA VAL A 38 7.59 10.92 5.64
C VAL A 38 6.60 10.59 4.53
N GLU A 39 6.12 9.35 4.54
CA GLU A 39 4.98 8.93 3.73
C GLU A 39 3.70 8.98 4.56
N VAL A 40 2.65 9.57 4.00
CA VAL A 40 1.30 9.55 4.56
C VAL A 40 0.40 8.81 3.60
N SER A 41 -0.30 7.79 4.10
CA SER A 41 -1.14 6.91 3.29
C SER A 41 -2.55 6.83 3.83
N ARG A 42 -3.49 6.63 2.91
CA ARG A 42 -4.89 6.35 3.25
C ARG A 42 -5.01 4.97 3.92
N PRO A 43 -6.11 4.72 4.67
CA PRO A 43 -6.39 3.41 5.26
C PRO A 43 -6.49 2.25 4.24
N ASP A 44 -6.62 2.56 2.94
CA ASP A 44 -6.64 1.59 1.85
C ASP A 44 -5.23 1.28 1.28
N GLY A 45 -4.18 1.85 1.90
CA GLY A 45 -2.78 1.67 1.49
C GLY A 45 -2.30 2.67 0.44
N ALA A 46 -3.17 3.50 -0.13
CA ALA A 46 -2.77 4.44 -1.16
C ALA A 46 -2.06 5.66 -0.56
N THR A 47 -0.85 5.93 -1.04
CA THR A 47 -0.07 7.11 -0.68
C THR A 47 -0.84 8.40 -1.00
N ILE A 48 -0.99 9.26 0.01
CA ILE A 48 -1.50 10.63 -0.11
C ILE A 48 -0.35 11.55 -0.53
N ALA A 49 0.78 11.47 0.19
CA ALA A 49 1.94 12.30 -0.08
C ALA A 49 3.22 11.65 0.50
N VAL A 50 4.35 12.00 -0.10
CA VAL A 50 5.70 11.80 0.44
C VAL A 50 6.36 13.18 0.51
N PHE A 51 6.92 13.54 1.66
CA PHE A 51 7.54 14.85 1.84
C PHE A 51 8.65 14.82 2.88
N SER A 52 9.62 15.72 2.71
CA SER A 52 10.65 15.96 3.72
C SER A 52 10.09 16.82 4.86
N ALA A 53 10.30 16.38 6.10
CA ALA A 53 9.86 17.04 7.32
C ALA A 53 11.01 17.18 8.33
N ARG A 54 10.99 18.27 9.10
CA ARG A 54 11.88 18.48 10.24
C ARG A 54 11.33 17.76 11.47
N GLN A 55 12.20 17.44 12.43
CA GLN A 55 11.77 16.71 13.63
C GLN A 55 10.80 17.52 14.52
N ASP A 56 10.83 18.85 14.45
CA ASP A 56 9.90 19.73 15.16
C ASP A 56 8.52 19.84 14.47
N GLU A 57 8.38 19.33 13.25
CA GLU A 57 7.12 19.25 12.50
C GLU A 57 6.36 17.93 12.76
N LEU A 58 6.94 17.05 13.58
CA LEU A 58 6.51 15.68 13.79
C LEU A 58 6.48 15.32 15.29
N GLU A 59 5.50 14.54 15.69
CA GLU A 59 5.47 13.88 17.00
C GLU A 59 5.58 12.37 16.84
N PRO A 60 6.45 11.67 17.57
CA PRO A 60 6.46 10.21 17.60
C PRO A 60 5.12 9.68 18.10
N VAL A 61 4.59 8.66 17.43
CA VAL A 61 3.38 7.95 17.84
C VAL A 61 3.72 6.51 18.13
N ASP A 62 3.26 5.99 19.27
CA ASP A 62 3.28 4.55 19.51
C ASP A 62 2.29 3.88 18.56
N PRO A 63 2.74 3.05 17.60
CA PRO A 63 1.85 2.43 16.64
C PRO A 63 0.75 1.60 17.29
N ARG A 64 1.00 1.05 18.49
CA ARG A 64 0.04 0.24 19.24
C ARG A 64 -1.15 1.06 19.76
N SER A 65 -1.01 2.38 19.86
CA SER A 65 -2.09 3.29 20.25
C SER A 65 -3.04 3.62 19.10
N LEU A 66 -2.68 3.30 17.86
CA LEU A 66 -3.49 3.61 16.66
C LEU A 66 -4.57 2.55 16.36
N GLY A 67 -4.71 1.55 17.22
CA GLY A 67 -5.56 0.38 16.99
C GLY A 67 -4.77 -0.78 16.40
N PRO A 68 -5.45 -1.90 16.08
CA PRO A 68 -4.78 -3.05 15.50
C PRO A 68 -4.20 -2.67 14.14
N ARG A 69 -2.88 -2.80 14.01
CA ARG A 69 -2.19 -2.73 12.71
C ARG A 69 -2.70 -3.92 11.87
N PRO A 70 -3.00 -3.75 10.57
CA PRO A 70 -3.24 -4.90 9.72
C PRO A 70 -1.96 -5.75 9.73
N GLU A 71 -2.02 -6.91 10.38
CA GLU A 71 -0.95 -7.90 10.33
C GLU A 71 -0.90 -8.48 8.92
N LEU A 72 0.32 -8.68 8.39
CA LEU A 72 0.46 -9.50 7.21
C LEU A 72 0.09 -10.94 7.57
N PRO A 73 -0.83 -11.57 6.81
CA PRO A 73 -1.06 -13.00 6.90
C PRO A 73 0.25 -13.76 6.68
N GLU A 74 0.41 -14.91 7.32
CA GLU A 74 1.66 -15.70 7.29
C GLU A 74 2.19 -15.96 5.87
N ALA A 75 1.30 -16.23 4.92
CA ALA A 75 1.67 -16.42 3.51
C ALA A 75 2.24 -15.15 2.86
N ASP A 76 1.69 -13.98 3.20
CA ASP A 76 2.16 -12.68 2.70
C ASP A 76 3.46 -12.26 3.43
N GLN A 77 3.64 -12.63 4.70
CA GLN A 77 4.87 -12.43 5.46
C GLN A 77 6.05 -13.19 4.81
N ALA A 78 5.84 -14.45 4.41
CA ALA A 78 6.87 -15.25 3.77
C ALA A 78 7.36 -14.65 2.42
N ILE A 79 6.46 -13.97 1.70
CA ILE A 79 6.81 -13.21 0.48
C ILE A 79 7.70 -12.02 0.87
N PHE A 80 7.35 -11.29 1.92
CA PHE A 80 8.18 -10.18 2.44
C PHE A 80 9.57 -10.62 2.87
N ASP A 81 9.68 -11.73 3.62
CA ASP A 81 10.97 -12.28 4.05
C ASP A 81 11.84 -12.65 2.83
N THR A 82 11.21 -13.19 1.78
CA THR A 82 11.89 -13.50 0.51
C THR A 82 12.36 -12.23 -0.20
N LEU A 83 11.53 -11.17 -0.24
CA LEU A 83 11.92 -9.89 -0.83
C LEU A 83 13.05 -9.22 -0.03
N HIS A 84 13.06 -9.34 1.30
CA HIS A 84 14.14 -8.81 2.14
C HIS A 84 15.48 -9.50 1.89
N ALA A 85 15.45 -10.78 1.49
CA ALA A 85 16.65 -11.52 1.08
C ALA A 85 17.13 -11.14 -0.34
N SER A 86 16.37 -10.33 -1.08
CA SER A 86 16.74 -9.85 -2.41
C SER A 86 17.57 -8.55 -2.34
N HIS A 87 18.16 -8.14 -3.46
CA HIS A 87 18.89 -6.87 -3.56
C HIS A 87 17.99 -5.66 -3.88
N LEU A 88 16.66 -5.79 -3.69
CA LEU A 88 15.73 -4.68 -3.89
C LEU A 88 15.93 -3.62 -2.80
N ASP A 89 15.99 -2.35 -3.18
CA ASP A 89 16.00 -1.23 -2.24
C ASP A 89 14.56 -0.86 -1.88
N PHE A 90 14.10 -1.23 -0.69
CA PHE A 90 12.70 -1.03 -0.29
C PHE A 90 12.32 0.46 -0.15
N ARG A 91 13.30 1.36 -0.23
CA ARG A 91 13.11 2.82 -0.23
C ARG A 91 12.77 3.37 -1.62
N ASP A 92 12.95 2.58 -2.68
CA ASP A 92 12.53 2.94 -4.02
C ASP A 92 11.08 2.48 -4.29
N PRO A 93 10.29 3.23 -5.09
CA PRO A 93 8.96 2.78 -5.50
C PRO A 93 9.03 1.57 -6.43
N HIS A 94 8.34 0.49 -6.05
CA HIS A 94 8.25 -0.75 -6.80
C HIS A 94 6.88 -0.90 -7.45
N ARG A 95 6.85 -1.54 -8.62
CA ARG A 95 5.58 -1.89 -9.25
C ARG A 95 5.03 -3.18 -8.63
N VAL A 96 3.87 -3.07 -8.00
CA VAL A 96 3.17 -4.20 -7.38
C VAL A 96 1.96 -4.57 -8.24
N GLU A 97 1.74 -5.86 -8.47
CA GLU A 97 0.56 -6.41 -9.15
C GLU A 97 -0.22 -7.33 -8.21
N HIS A 98 -1.54 -7.18 -8.22
CA HIS A 98 -2.51 -7.91 -7.43
C HIS A 98 -3.41 -8.76 -8.34
N HIS A 99 -3.69 -9.99 -7.92
CA HIS A 99 -4.55 -10.92 -8.64
C HIS A 99 -5.87 -11.13 -7.89
N LEU A 100 -6.97 -10.78 -8.56
CA LEU A 100 -8.34 -10.96 -8.05
C LEU A 100 -9.14 -11.81 -9.03
N TYR A 101 -9.83 -12.83 -8.53
CA TYR A 101 -10.68 -13.71 -9.31
C TYR A 101 -12.14 -13.47 -8.96
N PHE A 102 -13.01 -13.46 -9.95
CA PHE A 102 -14.45 -13.23 -9.79
C PHE A 102 -15.24 -14.31 -10.53
N PRO A 103 -16.40 -14.73 -10.01
CA PRO A 103 -17.18 -15.80 -10.62
C PRO A 103 -17.81 -15.42 -11.96
N THR A 104 -17.95 -14.12 -12.26
CA THR A 104 -18.63 -13.65 -13.47
C THR A 104 -18.01 -12.37 -14.02
N HIS A 105 -18.17 -12.14 -15.32
CA HIS A 105 -17.75 -10.89 -15.98
C HIS A 105 -18.37 -9.63 -15.35
N PRO A 106 -19.68 -9.59 -15.01
CA PRO A 106 -20.26 -8.42 -14.35
C PRO A 106 -19.64 -8.12 -12.97
N ALA A 107 -19.32 -9.14 -12.18
CA ALA A 107 -18.64 -8.96 -10.89
C ALA A 107 -17.23 -8.35 -11.09
N ALA A 108 -16.43 -8.93 -11.99
CA ALA A 108 -15.12 -8.40 -12.35
C ALA A 108 -15.19 -6.94 -12.85
N LYS A 109 -16.19 -6.62 -13.67
CA LYS A 109 -16.39 -5.27 -14.22
C LYS A 109 -16.65 -4.23 -13.12
N ARG A 110 -17.41 -4.58 -12.07
CA ARG A 110 -17.66 -3.68 -10.91
C ARG A 110 -16.37 -3.44 -10.12
N ALA A 111 -15.60 -4.48 -9.83
CA ALA A 111 -14.31 -4.34 -9.18
C ALA A 111 -13.34 -3.46 -10.00
N VAL A 112 -13.31 -3.61 -11.33
CA VAL A 112 -12.50 -2.79 -12.23
C VAL A 112 -12.89 -1.30 -12.19
N GLN A 113 -14.16 -0.98 -12.00
CA GLN A 113 -14.60 0.42 -11.86
C GLN A 113 -14.05 1.06 -10.60
N GLU A 114 -14.12 0.37 -9.45
CA GLU A 114 -13.57 0.83 -8.17
C GLU A 114 -12.05 1.01 -8.24
N LEU A 115 -11.34 0.01 -8.77
CA LEU A 115 -9.89 0.05 -8.90
C LEU A 115 -9.42 1.14 -9.87
N ARG A 116 -10.20 1.41 -10.93
CA ARG A 116 -9.89 2.49 -11.87
C ARG A 116 -10.09 3.86 -11.23
N ALA A 117 -11.13 4.03 -10.40
CA ALA A 117 -11.33 5.24 -9.62
C ALA A 117 -10.14 5.47 -8.66
N ALA A 118 -9.63 4.39 -8.07
CA ALA A 118 -8.41 4.36 -7.25
C ALA A 118 -7.09 4.42 -8.06
N LYS A 119 -7.15 4.66 -9.38
CA LYS A 119 -5.98 4.87 -10.28
C LYS A 119 -5.05 3.67 -10.49
N TYR A 120 -5.52 2.44 -10.23
CA TYR A 120 -4.77 1.24 -10.60
C TYR A 120 -4.70 1.07 -12.13
N LYS A 121 -3.58 0.52 -12.62
CA LYS A 121 -3.44 0.00 -13.98
C LYS A 121 -4.03 -1.40 -14.05
N LEU A 122 -5.01 -1.61 -14.92
CA LEU A 122 -5.85 -2.81 -14.92
C LEU A 122 -5.71 -3.63 -16.20
N ARG A 123 -5.66 -4.95 -16.05
CA ARG A 123 -5.92 -5.94 -17.10
C ARG A 123 -7.00 -6.89 -16.61
N GLN A 124 -7.99 -7.19 -17.44
CA GLN A 124 -9.02 -8.18 -17.12
C GLN A 124 -9.16 -9.20 -18.25
N GLY A 125 -9.60 -10.40 -17.92
CA GLY A 125 -9.92 -11.45 -18.90
C GLY A 125 -10.43 -12.72 -18.21
N PRO A 126 -10.82 -13.74 -18.98
CA PRO A 126 -11.04 -15.07 -18.40
C PRO A 126 -9.77 -15.57 -17.71
N SER A 127 -9.94 -16.30 -16.61
CA SER A 127 -8.88 -17.07 -15.98
C SER A 127 -8.32 -18.10 -16.95
N ALA A 128 -7.04 -18.43 -16.83
CA ALA A 128 -6.46 -19.56 -17.56
C ALA A 128 -6.97 -20.90 -17.03
N GLU A 129 -7.37 -20.93 -15.76
CA GLU A 129 -7.87 -22.10 -15.05
C GLU A 129 -9.33 -21.84 -14.65
N GLY A 130 -10.28 -22.48 -15.35
CA GLY A 130 -11.71 -22.45 -15.04
C GLY A 130 -12.50 -21.28 -15.63
N ASP A 131 -13.76 -21.17 -15.18
CA ASP A 131 -14.75 -20.21 -15.69
C ASP A 131 -14.72 -18.85 -14.96
N GLU A 132 -13.71 -18.63 -14.09
CA GLU A 132 -13.54 -17.37 -13.36
C GLU A 132 -13.02 -16.25 -14.28
N TRP A 133 -13.25 -15.01 -13.86
CA TRP A 133 -12.69 -13.80 -14.45
C TRP A 133 -11.54 -13.27 -13.61
N LEU A 134 -10.37 -13.14 -14.21
CA LEU A 134 -9.18 -12.59 -13.59
C LEU A 134 -9.11 -11.07 -13.82
N VAL A 135 -8.91 -10.33 -12.74
CA VAL A 135 -8.51 -8.92 -12.72
C VAL A 135 -7.10 -8.83 -12.16
N ARG A 136 -6.19 -8.29 -12.97
CA ARG A 136 -4.83 -7.91 -12.60
C ARG A 136 -4.78 -6.41 -12.38
N ALA A 137 -4.53 -5.99 -11.16
CA ALA A 137 -4.45 -4.60 -10.76
C ALA A 137 -3.03 -4.26 -10.34
N SER A 138 -2.41 -3.26 -10.98
CA SER A 138 -1.04 -2.85 -10.67
C SER A 138 -0.93 -1.38 -10.33
N HIS A 139 -0.03 -1.06 -9.41
CA HIS A 139 0.29 0.29 -8.96
C HIS A 139 1.77 0.36 -8.57
N THR A 140 2.25 1.55 -8.23
CA THR A 140 3.63 1.78 -7.80
C THR A 140 3.60 2.29 -6.37
N THR A 141 4.32 1.61 -5.46
CA THR A 141 4.34 1.89 -4.03
C THR A 141 5.66 1.44 -3.41
N LEU A 142 6.00 1.90 -2.21
CA LEU A 142 7.14 1.37 -1.46
C LEU A 142 6.82 -0.04 -0.96
N LEU A 143 7.85 -0.88 -0.85
CA LEU A 143 7.73 -2.21 -0.24
C LEU A 143 7.77 -2.11 1.29
N ASP A 144 6.89 -1.29 1.84
CA ASP A 144 6.68 -1.18 3.28
C ASP A 144 5.60 -2.17 3.73
N GLU A 145 5.87 -2.87 4.82
CA GLU A 145 5.00 -3.92 5.37
C GLU A 145 3.59 -3.39 5.66
N GLN A 146 3.45 -2.17 6.18
CA GLN A 146 2.15 -1.60 6.54
C GLN A 146 1.36 -1.17 5.31
N LEU A 147 2.04 -0.55 4.31
CA LEU A 147 1.41 -0.16 3.05
C LEU A 147 0.87 -1.38 2.30
N ILE A 148 1.68 -2.44 2.22
CA ILE A 148 1.28 -3.68 1.57
C ILE A 148 0.18 -4.38 2.35
N ALA A 149 0.26 -4.48 3.68
CA ALA A 149 -0.81 -5.07 4.50
C ALA A 149 -2.15 -4.33 4.35
N GLY A 150 -2.11 -2.99 4.31
CA GLY A 150 -3.28 -2.14 4.05
C GLY A 150 -3.87 -2.41 2.66
N THR A 151 -3.01 -2.49 1.64
CA THR A 151 -3.41 -2.76 0.25
C THR A 151 -4.01 -4.16 0.10
N ILE A 152 -3.39 -5.19 0.68
CA ILE A 152 -3.91 -6.57 0.70
C ILE A 152 -5.29 -6.60 1.35
N SER A 153 -5.44 -5.94 2.50
CA SER A 153 -6.71 -5.85 3.20
C SER A 153 -7.80 -5.17 2.35
N ALA A 154 -7.45 -4.10 1.65
CA ALA A 154 -8.35 -3.42 0.73
C ALA A 154 -8.74 -4.31 -0.46
N MET A 155 -7.78 -5.00 -1.08
CA MET A 155 -8.02 -5.93 -2.20
C MET A 155 -8.91 -7.10 -1.80
N ARG A 156 -8.70 -7.67 -0.61
CA ARG A 156 -9.54 -8.74 -0.05
C ARG A 156 -10.98 -8.28 0.17
N ARG A 157 -11.17 -7.10 0.77
CA ARG A 157 -12.51 -6.52 0.97
C ARG A 157 -13.21 -6.22 -0.35
N LEU A 158 -12.48 -5.69 -1.33
CA LEU A 158 -13.01 -5.42 -2.66
C LEU A 158 -13.44 -6.71 -3.37
N ALA A 159 -12.60 -7.74 -3.35
CA ALA A 159 -12.91 -9.05 -3.92
C ALA A 159 -14.19 -9.62 -3.29
N ALA A 160 -14.24 -9.65 -1.95
CA ALA A 160 -15.37 -10.19 -1.19
C ALA A 160 -16.68 -9.44 -1.48
N SER A 161 -16.63 -8.11 -1.67
CA SER A 161 -17.81 -7.28 -1.98
C SER A 161 -18.50 -7.66 -3.29
N PHE A 162 -17.81 -8.35 -4.19
CA PHE A 162 -18.35 -8.83 -5.46
C PHE A 162 -18.27 -10.36 -5.60
N ASN A 163 -18.29 -11.09 -4.47
CA ASN A 163 -18.22 -12.56 -4.43
C ASN A 163 -16.97 -13.14 -5.10
N GLY A 164 -15.89 -12.35 -5.20
CA GLY A 164 -14.60 -12.78 -5.70
C GLY A 164 -13.63 -13.17 -4.58
N ARG A 165 -12.46 -13.63 -4.99
CA ARG A 165 -11.32 -13.95 -4.12
C ARG A 165 -10.10 -13.14 -4.51
N TYR A 166 -9.33 -12.75 -3.51
CA TYR A 166 -7.98 -12.23 -3.69
C TYR A 166 -7.02 -13.41 -3.57
N ASP A 167 -6.14 -13.57 -4.54
CA ASP A 167 -5.22 -14.71 -4.63
C ASP A 167 -3.83 -14.37 -4.08
N GLY A 168 -3.32 -13.18 -4.41
CA GLY A 168 -2.02 -12.73 -3.95
C GLY A 168 -1.51 -11.51 -4.69
N TRP A 169 -0.27 -11.14 -4.37
CA TRP A 169 0.45 -10.05 -5.01
C TRP A 169 1.86 -10.48 -5.37
N GLN A 170 2.49 -9.71 -6.26
CA GLN A 170 3.88 -9.88 -6.64
C GLN A 170 4.50 -8.53 -6.97
N VAL A 171 5.81 -8.41 -6.71
CA VAL A 171 6.63 -7.33 -7.26
C VAL A 171 6.96 -7.66 -8.71
N GLN A 172 6.70 -6.74 -9.62
CA GLN A 172 7.15 -6.87 -11.01
C GLN A 172 8.51 -6.19 -11.17
N ASP A 173 9.47 -6.93 -11.70
CA ASP A 173 10.71 -6.34 -12.20
C ASP A 173 10.39 -5.31 -13.27
N ILE A 174 10.84 -4.08 -13.06
CA ILE A 174 10.90 -3.07 -14.11
C ILE A 174 12.15 -3.40 -14.94
N LYS A 175 12.01 -4.27 -15.94
CA LYS A 175 13.04 -4.44 -16.98
C LYS A 175 13.17 -3.20 -17.84
#